data_AF-A0A101SM61-F1
#
_entry.id   AF-A0A101SM61-F1
#
_cell.length_a   1.000
_cell.length_b   1.000
_cell.length_c   1.000
_cell.angle_alpha   90.00
_cell.angle_beta   90.00
_cell.angle_gamma   90.00
#
_symmetry.space_group_name_H-M   'P 1'
#
loop_
_entity.id
_entity.type
_entity.pdbx_description
1 polymer ?
#
loop_
_entity_poly.entity_id
_entity_poly.type
_entity_poly.pdbx_seq_one_letter_code
_entity_poly.pdbx_strand_id
1 'polypeptide(L)'
;MADTLTGPVPEAPDAVPEFPMPRAAGCPFDPPPALRELQERAPPTRVRLWDGTEPWLVTRHADQRALLGDPRVGADTDSPGYPPSPRA
;
A
#
# COMPACT_ATOMS: atom_id res chain seq x y z
N MET A 1 30.45 -37.54 -2.62
CA MET A 1 29.25 -37.27 -3.44
C MET A 1 28.14 -36.79 -2.53
N ALA A 2 27.97 -35.47 -2.40
CA ALA A 2 26.76 -34.72 -2.04
C ALA A 2 27.23 -33.34 -1.56
N ASP A 3 27.46 -32.46 -2.54
CA ASP A 3 27.63 -31.02 -2.35
C ASP A 3 26.29 -30.45 -1.89
N THR A 4 26.27 -29.83 -0.71
CA THR A 4 25.08 -29.12 -0.21
C THR A 4 25.04 -27.76 -0.88
N LEU A 5 24.20 -27.60 -1.89
CA LEU A 5 23.90 -26.33 -2.53
C LEU A 5 23.16 -25.41 -1.54
N THR A 6 23.91 -24.61 -0.78
CA THR A 6 23.38 -23.35 -0.22
C THR A 6 23.26 -22.37 -1.40
N GLY A 7 22.12 -22.42 -2.08
CA GLY A 7 21.69 -21.29 -2.89
C GLY A 7 21.30 -20.12 -1.98
N PRO A 8 21.53 -18.86 -2.38
CA PRO A 8 21.00 -17.73 -1.64
C PRO A 8 19.47 -17.85 -1.57
N VAL A 9 18.92 -17.81 -0.36
CA VAL A 9 17.49 -17.59 -0.16
C VAL A 9 17.18 -16.25 -0.81
N PRO A 10 16.23 -16.17 -1.76
CA PRO A 10 15.83 -14.87 -2.32
C PRO A 10 15.39 -13.98 -1.16
N GLU A 11 16.07 -12.84 -1.02
CA GLU A 11 15.80 -11.82 -0.01
C GLU A 11 14.30 -11.48 -0.05
N ALA A 12 13.63 -11.64 1.08
CA ALA A 12 12.18 -11.61 1.13
C ALA A 12 11.60 -10.25 0.70
N PRO A 13 10.47 -10.20 -0.02
CA PRO A 13 9.74 -8.98 -0.31
C PRO A 13 8.95 -8.44 0.91
N ASP A 14 9.45 -8.64 2.13
CA ASP A 14 8.69 -8.60 3.40
C ASP A 14 8.48 -7.20 4.01
N ALA A 15 8.92 -6.12 3.36
CA ALA A 15 8.74 -4.77 3.89
C ALA A 15 7.42 -4.13 3.41
N VAL A 16 6.52 -3.82 4.36
CA VAL A 16 5.32 -3.00 4.12
C VAL A 16 5.77 -1.59 3.71
N PRO A 17 5.45 -1.10 2.50
CA PRO A 17 5.94 0.19 2.02
C PRO A 17 5.28 1.36 2.77
N GLU A 18 6.06 2.42 2.98
CA GLU A 18 5.57 3.66 3.60
C GLU A 18 4.62 4.41 2.65
N PHE A 19 3.59 5.03 3.23
CA PHE A 19 2.64 5.89 2.55
C PHE A 19 2.54 7.27 3.23
N PRO A 20 2.54 8.38 2.46
CA PRO A 20 2.55 8.46 1.01
C PRO A 20 3.93 8.23 0.37
N MET A 21 3.94 7.65 -0.83
CA MET A 21 5.16 7.45 -1.63
C MET A 21 5.61 8.77 -2.29
N PRO A 22 6.93 8.97 -2.51
CA PRO A 22 7.46 10.18 -3.12
C PRO A 22 7.05 10.31 -4.60
N ARG A 23 6.75 11.54 -5.03
CA ARG A 23 6.52 11.88 -6.45
C ARG A 23 7.84 12.08 -7.19
N ALA A 24 7.84 11.82 -8.50
CA ALA A 24 8.98 12.15 -9.36
C ALA A 24 9.12 13.68 -9.52
N ALA A 25 10.33 14.22 -9.35
CA ALA A 25 10.60 15.65 -9.36
C ALA A 25 10.20 16.37 -10.67
N GLY A 26 10.23 15.66 -11.81
CA GLY A 26 9.89 16.22 -13.12
C GLY A 26 8.42 16.05 -13.54
N CYS A 27 7.60 15.33 -12.76
CA CYS A 27 6.23 14.98 -13.13
C CYS A 27 5.25 15.36 -12.00
N PRO A 28 5.02 16.67 -11.74
CA PRO A 28 4.22 17.11 -10.59
C PRO A 28 2.76 16.66 -10.64
N PHE A 29 2.22 16.40 -11.83
CA PHE A 29 0.85 15.95 -12.04
C PHE A 29 0.68 14.44 -11.98
N ASP A 30 1.76 13.67 -12.17
CA ASP A 30 1.70 12.21 -12.15
C ASP A 30 1.66 11.68 -10.71
N PRO A 31 0.93 10.58 -10.46
CA PRO A 31 1.05 9.85 -9.21
C PRO A 31 2.49 9.40 -8.93
N PRO A 32 2.84 9.07 -7.67
CA PRO A 32 4.11 8.43 -7.34
C PRO A 32 4.39 7.21 -8.23
N PRO A 33 5.61 7.04 -8.80
CA PRO A 33 5.93 5.88 -9.64
C PRO A 33 5.67 4.54 -8.94
N ALA A 34 6.06 4.41 -7.67
CA ALA A 34 5.81 3.21 -6.87
C ALA A 34 4.30 2.91 -6.69
N LEU A 35 3.44 3.94 -6.65
CA LEU A 35 1.99 3.75 -6.59
C LEU A 35 1.45 3.15 -7.90
N ARG A 36 2.05 3.51 -9.05
CA ARG A 36 1.72 2.94 -10.35
C ARG A 36 2.14 1.46 -10.43
N GLU A 37 3.33 1.12 -9.97
CA GLU A 37 3.80 -0.27 -9.90
C GLU A 37 2.87 -1.14 -9.03
N LEU A 38 2.43 -0.62 -7.88
CA LEU A 38 1.45 -1.29 -7.04
C LEU A 38 0.10 -1.47 -7.74
N GLN A 39 -0.35 -0.46 -8.48
CA GLN A 39 -1.57 -0.56 -9.29
C GLN A 39 -1.45 -1.66 -10.35
N GLU A 40 -0.32 -1.75 -11.05
CA GLU A 40 -0.09 -2.74 -12.10
C GLU A 40 -0.10 -4.18 -11.59
N ARG A 41 0.51 -4.43 -10.43
CA ARG A 41 0.49 -5.75 -9.76
C ARG A 41 -0.92 -6.28 -9.48
N ALA A 42 -1.88 -5.37 -9.27
CA ALA A 42 -3.32 -5.58 -9.12
C ALA A 42 -3.93 -5.91 -7.73
N PRO A 43 -3.29 -6.59 -6.75
CA PRO A 43 -3.96 -6.85 -5.48
C PRO A 43 -3.94 -5.63 -4.55
N PRO A 44 -4.94 -5.48 -3.66
CA PRO A 44 -4.81 -4.63 -2.49
C PRO A 44 -3.52 -4.94 -1.74
N THR A 45 -2.78 -3.91 -1.36
CA THR A 45 -1.45 -4.05 -0.73
C THR A 45 -1.46 -3.36 0.63
N ARG A 46 -0.86 -3.97 1.65
CA ARG A 46 -0.66 -3.31 2.95
C ARG A 46 0.36 -2.19 2.80
N VAL A 47 0.12 -1.04 3.43
CA VAL A 47 1.05 0.10 3.49
C VAL A 47 1.16 0.59 4.91
N ARG A 48 2.27 1.22 5.29
CA ARG A 48 2.44 1.82 6.63
C ARG A 48 2.16 3.30 6.59
N LEU A 49 1.36 3.78 7.54
CA LEU A 49 1.07 5.21 7.75
C LEU A 49 1.97 5.81 8.83
N TRP A 50 1.94 7.14 8.91
CA TRP A 50 2.68 7.95 9.88
C TRP A 50 2.38 7.64 11.35
N ASP A 51 1.22 7.06 11.66
CA ASP A 51 0.80 6.64 13.01
C ASP A 51 1.24 5.19 13.34
N GLY A 52 1.98 4.55 12.43
CA GLY A 52 2.44 3.17 12.54
C GLY A 52 1.37 2.13 12.20
N THR A 53 0.14 2.54 11.90
CA THR A 53 -0.89 1.61 11.42
C THR A 53 -0.54 1.14 10.01
N GLU A 54 -1.11 -0.01 9.65
CA GLU A 54 -0.91 -0.58 8.34
C GLU A 54 -2.27 -0.79 7.66
N PRO A 55 -2.90 0.19 7.02
CA PRO A 55 -4.14 -0.04 6.30
C PRO A 55 -3.92 -0.79 4.98
N TRP A 56 -5.02 -1.21 4.37
CA TRP A 56 -5.03 -1.69 2.98
C TRP A 56 -5.05 -0.50 2.01
N LEU A 57 -4.13 -0.51 1.04
CA LEU A 57 -4.12 0.40 -0.11
C LEU A 57 -4.78 -0.28 -1.31
N VAL A 58 -5.82 0.36 -1.86
CA VAL A 58 -6.57 -0.11 -3.02
C VAL A 58 -6.42 0.87 -4.18
N THR A 59 -5.83 0.41 -5.28
CA THR A 59 -5.42 1.27 -6.41
C THR A 59 -6.19 0.99 -7.71
N ARG A 60 -6.84 -0.17 -7.85
CA ARG A 60 -7.63 -0.51 -9.04
C ARG A 60 -9.01 0.16 -8.97
N HIS A 61 -9.41 0.79 -10.07
CA HIS A 61 -10.68 1.51 -10.16
C HIS A 61 -11.90 0.61 -9.91
N ALA A 62 -11.90 -0.63 -10.42
CA ALA A 62 -13.00 -1.57 -10.20
C ALA A 62 -13.17 -1.90 -8.71
N ASP A 63 -12.06 -2.16 -8.01
CA ASP A 63 -12.07 -2.49 -6.58
C ASP A 63 -12.49 -1.29 -5.73
N GLN A 64 -12.01 -0.09 -6.06
CA GLN A 64 -12.44 1.15 -5.41
C GLN A 64 -13.95 1.35 -5.57
N ARG A 65 -14.50 1.16 -6.77
CA ARG A 65 -15.94 1.26 -7.00
C ARG A 65 -16.75 0.22 -6.23
N ALA A 66 -16.26 -1.01 -6.16
CA ALA A 66 -16.91 -2.06 -5.40
C ALA A 66 -16.92 -1.75 -3.89
N LEU A 67 -15.76 -1.37 -3.33
CA LEU A 67 -15.61 -1.05 -1.91
C LEU A 67 -16.40 0.19 -1.49
N LEU A 68 -16.31 1.28 -2.26
CA LEU A 68 -17.00 2.53 -1.94
C LEU A 68 -18.53 2.44 -2.12
N GLY A 69 -19.03 1.42 -2.81
CA GLY A 69 -20.46 1.11 -2.90
C GLY A 69 -20.95 0.04 -1.92
N ASP A 70 -20.04 -0.60 -1.16
CA ASP A 70 -20.38 -1.68 -0.25
C ASP A 70 -20.84 -1.12 1.11
N PRO A 71 -22.04 -1.45 1.61
CA PRO A 71 -22.56 -0.91 2.86
C PRO A 71 -21.76 -1.35 4.11
N ARG A 72 -20.84 -2.31 3.98
CA ARG A 72 -19.94 -2.73 5.05
C ARG A 72 -18.76 -1.77 5.24
N VAL A 73 -18.49 -0.89 4.28
CA VAL A 73 -17.40 0.09 4.33
C VAL A 73 -17.97 1.44 4.78
N GLY A 74 -17.55 1.90 5.95
CA GLY A 74 -17.96 3.20 6.53
C GLY A 74 -16.86 4.27 6.44
N ALA A 75 -17.24 5.53 6.63
CA ALA A 75 -16.35 6.68 6.68
C ALA A 75 -16.50 7.49 7.99
N ASP A 76 -16.96 6.84 9.05
CA ASP A 76 -17.06 7.43 10.39
C ASP A 76 -15.66 7.61 10.98
N THR A 77 -15.27 8.86 11.23
CA THR A 77 -13.94 9.21 11.73
C THR A 77 -13.75 8.91 13.21
N ASP A 78 -14.83 8.67 13.95
CA ASP A 78 -14.79 8.30 15.38
C ASP A 78 -14.66 6.78 15.59
N SER A 79 -14.77 6.00 14.51
CA SER A 79 -14.68 4.55 14.57
C SER A 79 -13.27 4.08 14.98
N PRO A 80 -13.16 3.06 15.85
CA PRO A 80 -11.86 2.52 16.27
C PRO A 80 -11.01 2.08 15.07
N GLY A 81 -9.77 2.57 15.00
CA GLY A 81 -8.83 2.26 13.92
C GLY A 81 -8.89 3.22 12.72
N TYR A 82 -9.74 4.24 12.74
CA TYR A 82 -9.63 5.34 11.79
C TYR A 82 -8.32 6.12 12.05
N PRO A 83 -7.46 6.34 11.04
CA PRO A 83 -6.19 7.03 11.24
C PRO A 83 -6.47 8.50 11.63
N PRO A 84 -5.74 9.07 12.60
CA PRO A 84 -5.92 10.47 12.94
C PRO A 84 -5.55 11.38 11.76
N SER A 85 -5.82 12.68 11.87
CA SER A 85 -5.15 13.63 10.97
C SER A 85 -3.64 13.60 11.26
N PRO A 86 -2.77 13.53 10.23
CA PRO A 86 -1.35 13.82 10.42
C PRO A 86 -1.23 15.19 11.09
N ARG A 87 -0.37 15.31 12.10
CA ARG A 87 -0.04 16.62 12.67
C ARG A 87 0.76 17.42 11.64
N ALA A 88 0.36 18.67 11.43
CA ALA A 88 1.09 19.62 10.58
C ALA A 88 2.45 19.98 11.19
#